data_AF-A0A7D9JLK5-F1
#
_entry.id   AF-A0A7D9JLK5-F1
#
_cell.length_a   1.000
_cell.length_b   1.000
_cell.length_c   1.000
_cell.angle_alpha   90.00
_cell.angle_beta   90.00
_cell.angle_gamma   90.00
#
_symmetry.space_group_name_H-M   'P 1'
#
loop_
_entity.id
_entity.type
_entity.pdbx_description
1 polymer ?
#
loop_
_entity_poly.entity_id
_entity_poly.type
_entity_poly.pdbx_seq_one_letter_code
_entity_poly.pdbx_strand_id
1 'polypeptide(L)'
;MEVHTRKVHYSKVHYSEGSLLRRFTTPKVHYSEGSLLRRFTTPKVHYSEGSLLRRFTTPKGHYSEGSLLRRFTTPKVHYSEGSLLRRFTTPKVHYSEGSLLRRFTTPKVHYSEGSL
;
A
#
# COMPACT_ATOMS: atom_id res chain seq x y z
N MET A 1 -2.19 43.59 -13.43
CA MET A 1 -1.46 42.59 -14.24
C MET A 1 -1.62 41.25 -13.56
N GLU A 2 -2.34 40.33 -14.19
CA GLU A 2 -2.68 39.01 -13.65
C GLU A 2 -1.44 38.11 -13.59
N VAL A 3 -1.04 37.74 -12.37
CA VAL A 3 -0.09 36.64 -12.19
C VAL A 3 -0.87 35.35 -12.33
N HIS A 4 -0.75 34.73 -13.50
CA HIS A 4 -1.26 33.41 -13.78
C HIS A 4 -0.63 32.41 -12.80
N THR A 5 -1.42 31.89 -11.86
CA THR A 5 -1.00 30.76 -11.04
C THR A 5 -0.84 29.55 -11.96
N ARG A 6 0.39 29.25 -12.39
CA ARG A 6 0.70 27.98 -13.07
C ARG A 6 0.44 26.84 -12.09
N LYS A 7 -0.74 26.25 -12.20
CA LYS A 7 -1.12 25.02 -11.51
C LYS A 7 -0.22 23.91 -12.06
N VAL A 8 0.86 23.56 -11.35
CA VAL A 8 1.68 22.40 -11.68
C VAL A 8 0.76 21.18 -11.59
N HIS A 9 0.41 20.59 -12.75
CA HIS A 9 -0.33 19.34 -12.79
C HIS A 9 0.60 18.22 -12.34
N TYR A 10 0.70 18.00 -11.03
CA TYR A 10 1.20 16.72 -10.53
C TYR A 10 0.27 15.63 -11.07
N SER A 11 0.80 14.70 -11.87
CA SER A 11 0.03 13.56 -12.36
C SER A 11 -0.64 12.87 -11.17
N LYS A 12 -1.95 12.61 -11.25
CA LYS A 12 -2.69 11.99 -10.14
C LYS A 12 -2.30 10.53 -9.91
N VAL A 13 -1.59 9.94 -10.86
CA VAL A 13 -1.21 8.52 -10.92
C VAL A 13 0.29 8.42 -11.17
N HIS A 14 0.93 7.45 -10.54
CA HIS A 14 2.34 7.12 -10.75
C HIS A 14 2.51 5.60 -10.88
N TYR A 15 3.43 5.19 -11.74
CA TYR A 15 3.79 3.80 -12.01
C TYR A 15 5.27 3.61 -11.73
N SER A 16 5.63 2.51 -11.08
CA SER A 16 7.02 2.12 -10.86
C SER A 16 7.19 0.62 -11.12
N GLU A 17 8.11 0.28 -12.01
CA GLU A 17 8.48 -1.10 -12.34
C GLU A 17 9.96 -1.30 -12.02
N GLY A 18 10.33 -2.44 -11.41
CA GLY A 18 11.73 -2.79 -11.11
C GLY A 18 12.50 -1.74 -10.28
N SER A 19 11.79 -0.93 -9.50
CA SER A 19 12.34 0.32 -8.96
C SER A 19 12.79 0.22 -7.50
N LEU A 20 13.84 0.98 -7.15
CA LEU A 20 14.34 1.11 -5.77
C LEU A 20 14.01 2.49 -5.19
N LEU A 21 12.88 2.62 -4.49
CA LEU A 21 12.45 3.89 -3.91
C LEU A 21 12.73 3.95 -2.41
N ARG A 22 13.65 4.84 -2.01
CA ARG A 22 14.02 5.03 -0.60
C ARG A 22 13.00 5.84 0.19
N ARG A 23 12.54 6.95 -0.39
CA ARG A 23 11.50 7.81 0.14
C ARG A 23 10.68 8.31 -1.03
N PHE A 24 9.39 8.05 -1.00
CA PHE A 24 8.46 8.49 -2.03
C PHE A 24 7.22 9.09 -1.38
N THR A 25 6.75 10.20 -1.93
CA THR A 25 5.66 11.01 -1.37
C THR A 25 4.90 11.65 -2.51
N THR A 26 3.92 10.95 -3.07
CA THR A 26 3.27 11.30 -4.35
C THR A 26 2.19 10.25 -4.68
N PRO A 27 1.44 10.40 -5.79
CA PRO A 27 0.27 11.24 -6.05
C PRO A 27 -1.04 10.60 -5.53
N LYS A 28 -2.24 10.81 -6.10
CA LYS A 28 -3.50 10.20 -5.57
C LYS A 28 -3.55 8.67 -5.72
N VAL A 29 -2.89 8.09 -6.70
CA VAL A 29 -2.86 6.63 -6.95
C VAL A 29 -1.44 6.22 -7.30
N HIS A 30 -0.98 5.06 -6.82
CA HIS A 30 0.33 4.52 -7.16
C HIS A 30 0.26 3.03 -7.45
N TYR A 31 0.91 2.63 -8.55
CA TYR A 31 1.10 1.24 -8.98
C TYR A 31 2.58 0.89 -8.86
N SER A 32 2.88 -0.24 -8.23
CA SER A 32 4.24 -0.76 -8.13
C SER A 32 4.32 -2.23 -8.50
N GLU A 33 5.20 -2.56 -9.44
CA GLU A 33 5.49 -3.93 -9.85
C GLU A 33 6.98 -4.22 -9.62
N GLY A 34 7.28 -5.38 -9.04
CA GLY A 34 8.65 -5.85 -8.81
C GLY A 34 9.56 -4.86 -8.06
N SER A 35 8.98 -4.00 -7.21
CA SER A 35 9.67 -2.82 -6.67
C SER A 35 10.05 -2.97 -5.19
N LEU A 36 11.14 -2.32 -4.78
CA LEU A 36 11.55 -2.22 -3.36
C LEU A 36 11.28 -0.83 -2.81
N LEU A 37 10.24 -0.72 -1.96
CA LEU A 37 9.83 0.56 -1.35
C LEU A 37 10.17 0.58 0.15
N ARG A 38 11.07 1.47 0.55
CA ARG A 38 11.53 1.53 1.95
C ARG A 38 10.64 2.37 2.86
N ARG A 39 10.27 3.57 2.42
CA ARG A 39 9.42 4.48 3.16
C ARG A 39 8.50 5.20 2.19
N PHE A 40 7.21 4.98 2.37
CA PHE A 40 6.19 5.48 1.47
C PHE A 40 5.07 6.18 2.25
N THR A 41 4.69 7.37 1.77
CA THR A 41 3.69 8.26 2.35
C THR A 41 2.93 8.93 1.19
N THR A 42 1.72 9.42 1.38
CA THR A 42 0.53 8.72 0.91
C THR A 42 -0.13 9.11 -0.44
N PRO A 43 -0.51 8.12 -1.27
CA PRO A 43 -1.63 8.20 -2.21
C PRO A 43 -2.97 7.91 -1.52
N LYS A 44 -4.09 8.12 -2.22
CA LYS A 44 -5.42 7.64 -1.78
C LYS A 44 -5.59 6.13 -1.99
N VAL A 45 -4.93 5.57 -2.99
CA VAL A 45 -4.98 4.14 -3.35
C VAL A 45 -3.59 3.66 -3.76
N HIS A 46 -3.22 2.44 -3.37
CA HIS A 46 -1.97 1.80 -3.76
C HIS A 46 -2.23 0.37 -4.23
N TYR A 47 -1.60 0.00 -5.34
CA TYR A 47 -1.56 -1.35 -5.90
C TYR A 47 -0.12 -1.82 -5.93
N SER A 48 0.14 -3.02 -5.41
CA SER A 48 1.46 -3.62 -5.43
C SER A 48 1.44 -5.08 -5.85
N GLU A 49 2.27 -5.41 -6.82
CA GLU A 49 2.48 -6.78 -7.30
C GLU A 49 3.96 -7.14 -7.16
N GLY A 50 4.24 -8.33 -6.61
CA GLY A 50 5.60 -8.86 -6.48
C GLY A 50 6.57 -7.93 -5.73
N SER A 51 6.07 -7.07 -4.84
CA SER A 51 6.83 -5.93 -4.30
C SER A 51 7.22 -6.11 -2.83
N LEU A 52 8.33 -5.49 -2.42
CA LEU A 52 8.80 -5.48 -1.03
C LEU A 52 8.57 -4.11 -0.38
N LEU A 53 7.63 -4.04 0.56
CA LEU A 53 7.24 -2.80 1.23
C LEU A 53 7.64 -2.83 2.71
N ARG A 54 8.56 -1.93 3.11
CA ARG A 54 9.11 -1.94 4.48
C ARG A 54 8.33 -1.10 5.48
N ARG A 55 7.97 0.13 5.13
CA ARG A 55 7.24 1.06 6.00
C ARG A 55 6.28 1.89 5.19
N PHE A 56 5.01 1.77 5.53
CA PHE A 56 3.92 2.37 4.78
C PHE A 56 2.88 3.00 5.72
N THR A 57 2.44 4.21 5.38
CA THR A 57 1.51 5.05 6.17
C THR A 57 0.54 5.75 5.20
N THR A 58 -0.75 5.84 5.51
CA THR A 58 -1.75 5.08 4.72
C THR A 58 -2.75 5.75 3.76
N PRO A 59 -2.93 5.15 2.57
CA PRO A 59 -4.00 5.43 1.62
C PRO A 59 -5.35 5.00 2.19
N LYS A 60 -6.44 5.46 1.59
CA LYS A 60 -7.78 4.95 1.94
C LYS A 60 -7.92 3.45 1.62
N GLY A 61 -7.26 2.97 0.57
CA GLY A 61 -7.27 1.55 0.16
C GLY A 61 -5.88 1.05 -0.27
N HIS A 62 -5.62 -0.23 -0.04
CA HIS A 62 -4.40 -0.91 -0.45
C HIS A 62 -4.71 -2.31 -0.96
N TYR A 63 -4.14 -2.66 -2.11
CA TYR A 63 -4.25 -3.95 -2.75
C TYR A 63 -2.84 -4.51 -2.96
N SER A 64 -2.63 -5.76 -2.55
CA SER A 64 -1.35 -6.42 -2.73
C SER A 64 -1.48 -7.87 -3.16
N GLU A 65 -0.68 -8.23 -4.15
CA GLU A 65 -0.55 -9.58 -4.67
C GLU A 65 0.91 -10.02 -4.60
N GLY A 66 1.17 -11.23 -4.10
CA GLY A 66 2.51 -11.82 -4.02
C GLY A 66 3.56 -10.95 -3.31
N SER A 67 3.13 -10.09 -2.38
CA SER A 67 3.97 -9.00 -1.84
C SER A 67 4.40 -9.25 -0.40
N LEU A 68 5.55 -8.69 0.00
CA LEU A 68 6.03 -8.75 1.39
C LEU A 68 5.87 -7.41 2.10
N LEU A 69 4.99 -7.35 3.09
CA LEU A 69 4.68 -6.13 3.86
C LEU A 69 5.17 -6.23 5.30
N ARG A 70 6.11 -5.35 5.69
CA ARG A 70 6.77 -5.47 7.02
C ARG A 70 6.14 -4.64 8.13
N ARG A 71 5.80 -3.38 7.86
CA ARG A 71 5.21 -2.48 8.84
C ARG A 71 4.22 -1.55 8.14
N PHE A 72 2.97 -1.73 8.48
CA PHE A 72 1.88 -1.06 7.80
C PHE A 72 0.87 -0.52 8.80
N THR A 73 0.50 0.74 8.61
CA THR A 73 -0.34 1.47 9.56
C THR A 73 -1.49 2.13 8.82
N THR A 74 -2.70 1.55 8.91
CA THR A 74 -4.10 2.08 8.77
C THR A 74 -4.74 2.54 7.43
N PRO A 75 -4.97 1.71 6.39
CA PRO A 75 -5.91 2.06 5.34
C PRO A 75 -7.34 1.80 5.85
N LYS A 76 -8.38 2.36 5.23
CA LYS A 76 -9.75 1.97 5.62
C LYS A 76 -10.02 0.52 5.20
N VAL A 77 -9.49 0.13 4.04
CA VAL A 77 -9.68 -1.18 3.41
C VAL A 77 -8.32 -1.73 3.00
N HIS A 78 -8.10 -3.02 3.25
CA HIS A 78 -6.93 -3.75 2.78
C HIS A 78 -7.36 -5.07 2.16
N TYR A 79 -6.84 -5.36 0.97
CA TYR A 79 -6.96 -6.64 0.30
C TYR A 79 -5.56 -7.21 0.06
N SER A 80 -5.38 -8.48 0.37
CA SER A 80 -4.14 -9.19 0.08
C SER A 80 -4.34 -10.61 -0.39
N GLU A 81 -3.64 -10.97 -1.46
CA GLU A 81 -3.57 -12.31 -2.01
C GLU A 81 -2.12 -12.81 -2.00
N GLY A 82 -1.90 -14.05 -1.54
CA GLY A 82 -0.59 -14.70 -1.55
C GLY A 82 0.53 -13.90 -0.87
N SER A 83 0.20 -13.05 0.12
CA SER A 83 1.13 -12.04 0.66
C SER A 83 1.61 -12.37 2.07
N LEU A 84 2.81 -11.89 2.43
CA LEU A 84 3.35 -12.06 3.80
C LEU A 84 3.28 -10.74 4.58
N LEU A 85 2.55 -10.73 5.69
CA LEU A 85 2.23 -9.54 6.49
C LEU A 85 2.78 -9.68 7.91
N ARG A 86 3.78 -8.86 8.28
CA ARG A 86 4.52 -9.05 9.55
C ARG A 86 4.03 -8.22 10.73
N ARG A 87 3.68 -6.94 10.53
CA ARG A 87 3.19 -6.05 11.59
C ARG A 87 2.19 -5.09 11.00
N PHE A 88 0.93 -5.30 11.37
CA PHE A 88 -0.19 -4.62 10.77
C PHE A 88 -1.04 -3.95 11.85
N THR A 89 -1.26 -2.65 11.69
CA THR A 89 -2.12 -1.85 12.58
C THR A 89 -3.37 -1.45 11.81
N THR A 90 -4.51 -1.79 12.43
CA THR A 90 -5.88 -1.94 11.93
C THR A 90 -6.36 -1.07 10.75
N PRO A 91 -6.83 -1.69 9.66
CA PRO A 91 -7.85 -1.14 8.80
C PRO A 91 -9.24 -1.36 9.41
N LYS A 92 -10.26 -0.68 8.88
CA LYS A 92 -11.65 -0.99 9.25
C LYS A 92 -12.07 -2.35 8.70
N VAL A 93 -11.62 -2.67 7.49
CA VAL A 93 -11.93 -3.90 6.77
C VAL A 93 -10.65 -4.53 6.23
N HIS A 94 -10.49 -5.83 6.44
CA HIS A 94 -9.38 -6.62 5.94
C HIS A 94 -9.90 -7.88 5.24
N TYR A 95 -9.46 -8.09 4.01
CA TYR A 95 -9.66 -9.30 3.23
C TYR A 95 -8.31 -9.94 2.94
N SER A 96 -8.18 -11.23 3.19
CA SER A 96 -6.98 -11.98 2.82
C SER A 96 -7.28 -13.35 2.26
N GLU A 97 -6.58 -13.70 1.19
CA GLU A 97 -6.59 -15.02 0.58
C GLU A 97 -5.15 -15.56 0.52
N GLY A 98 -4.93 -16.79 0.97
CA GLY A 98 -3.61 -17.45 0.88
C GLY A 98 -2.45 -16.68 1.55
N SER A 99 -2.75 -15.80 2.50
CA SER A 99 -1.77 -14.85 3.06
C SER A 99 -1.32 -15.25 4.48
N LEU A 100 -0.08 -14.94 4.84
CA LEU A 100 0.46 -15.22 6.17
C LEU A 100 0.47 -13.98 7.06
N LEU A 101 -0.12 -14.08 8.26
CA LEU A 101 -0.28 -12.97 9.21
C LEU A 101 0.48 -13.22 10.52
N ARG A 102 1.55 -12.47 10.81
CA ARG A 102 2.37 -12.72 12.02
C ARG A 102 2.03 -11.88 13.25
N ARG A 103 1.67 -10.60 13.07
CA ARG A 103 1.32 -9.71 14.20
C ARG A 103 0.24 -8.75 13.77
N PHE A 104 -0.95 -9.02 14.26
CA PHE A 104 -2.17 -8.37 13.86
C PHE A 104 -2.93 -7.83 15.07
N THR A 105 -3.63 -6.72 14.87
CA THR A 105 -4.62 -6.20 15.81
C THR A 105 -5.96 -6.22 15.08
N THR A 106 -7.00 -6.72 15.75
CA THR A 106 -8.27 -7.09 15.11
C THR A 106 -8.98 -5.87 14.49
N PRO A 107 -9.35 -5.91 13.19
CA PRO A 107 -10.13 -4.87 12.52
C PRO A 107 -11.59 -5.00 12.93
N LYS A 108 -12.43 -4.06 12.49
CA LYS A 108 -13.88 -4.17 12.70
C LYS A 108 -14.48 -5.34 11.91
N VAL A 109 -13.91 -5.60 10.72
CA VAL A 109 -14.34 -6.66 9.82
C VAL A 109 -13.11 -7.37 9.27
N HIS A 110 -13.09 -8.70 9.39
CA HIS A 110 -12.01 -9.57 8.94
C HIS A 110 -12.57 -10.75 8.17
N TYR A 111 -12.15 -10.90 6.91
CA TYR A 111 -12.39 -12.07 6.09
C TYR A 111 -11.05 -12.69 5.70
N SER A 112 -10.92 -14.00 5.91
CA SER A 112 -9.71 -14.73 5.58
C SER A 112 -10.04 -16.12 5.05
N GLU A 113 -9.48 -16.45 3.90
CA GLU A 113 -9.56 -17.76 3.25
C GLU A 113 -8.14 -18.29 3.00
N GLY A 114 -7.90 -19.58 3.25
CA GLY A 114 -6.60 -20.22 3.02
C GLY A 114 -5.41 -19.57 3.75
N SER A 115 -5.65 -18.77 4.78
CA SER A 115 -4.62 -18.01 5.50
C SER A 115 -4.04 -18.84 6.66
N LEU A 116 -2.72 -18.75 6.90
CA LEU A 116 -2.02 -19.37 8.05
C LEU A 116 -1.43 -18.31 9.00
#